data_AF-A0A2S7T1H9-F1
#
_entry.id   AF-A0A2S7T1H9-F1
#
_cell.length_a   1.000
_cell.length_b   1.000
_cell.length_c   1.000
_cell.angle_alpha   90.00
_cell.angle_beta   90.00
_cell.angle_gamma   90.00
#
_symmetry.space_group_name_H-M   'P 1'
#
loop_
_entity.id
_entity.type
_entity.pdbx_description
1 polymer ?
#
loop_
_entity_poly.entity_id
_entity_poly.type
_entity_poly.pdbx_seq_one_letter_code
_entity_poly.pdbx_strand_id
1 'polypeptide(L)'
;MQSFTAQIIYRIECEGLPTDQYEEQWRLVYAESRDTALTEARKAGMGEEATFIDRHGRTICWRMLAVKDLQPIELKNGGLLFSMVHEPEMVAAPLWTA
;
A
#
# COMPACT_ATOMS: atom_id res chain seq x y z
N MET A 1 -19.39 4.09 12.44
CA MET A 1 -18.28 3.40 11.75
C MET A 1 -17.59 4.40 10.85
N GLN A 2 -16.29 4.62 11.06
CA GLN A 2 -15.45 5.57 10.31
C GLN A 2 -14.80 4.86 9.12
N SER A 3 -14.43 5.62 8.09
CA SER A 3 -13.74 5.10 6.90
C SER A 3 -12.29 5.54 6.92
N PHE A 4 -11.39 4.64 6.52
CA PHE A 4 -9.96 4.90 6.46
C PHE A 4 -9.38 4.36 5.17
N THR A 5 -8.40 5.04 4.61
CA THR A 5 -7.50 4.46 3.60
C THR A 5 -6.26 3.94 4.30
N ALA A 6 -5.96 2.66 4.09
CA ALA A 6 -4.73 2.02 4.53
C ALA A 6 -3.82 1.77 3.34
N GLN A 7 -2.55 2.16 3.43
CA GLN A 7 -1.52 1.77 2.49
C GLN A 7 -0.77 0.55 3.05
N ILE A 8 -0.91 -0.59 2.38
CA ILE A 8 -0.29 -1.86 2.76
C ILE A 8 0.91 -2.10 1.84
N ILE A 9 2.04 -2.48 2.42
CA ILE A 9 3.25 -2.87 1.69
C ILE A 9 3.40 -4.39 1.77
N TYR A 10 3.66 -4.99 0.62
CA TYR A 10 4.11 -6.36 0.50
C TYR A 10 5.56 -6.40 0.05
N ARG A 11 6.36 -7.27 0.67
CA ARG A 11 7.65 -7.69 0.13
C ARG A 11 7.40 -8.78 -0.90
N ILE A 12 8.06 -8.65 -2.06
CA ILE A 12 8.03 -9.68 -3.09
C ILE A 12 9.24 -10.61 -2.88
N GLU A 13 8.96 -11.89 -2.72
CA GLU A 13 9.97 -12.95 -2.68
C GLU A 13 9.91 -13.74 -3.98
N CYS A 14 11.07 -14.13 -4.50
CA CYS A 14 11.20 -14.94 -5.71
C CYS A 14 11.97 -16.22 -5.34
N GLU A 15 11.36 -17.37 -5.60
CA GLU A 15 11.94 -18.69 -5.29
C GLU A 15 12.35 -18.84 -3.81
N GLY A 16 11.59 -18.22 -2.91
CA GLY A 16 11.87 -18.23 -1.47
C GLY A 16 12.99 -17.27 -1.03
N LEU A 17 13.55 -16.47 -1.94
CA LEU A 17 14.52 -15.44 -1.62
C LEU A 17 13.86 -14.06 -1.61
N PRO A 18 14.15 -13.20 -0.61
CA PRO A 18 13.67 -11.83 -0.61
C PRO A 18 14.28 -11.06 -1.78
N THR A 19 13.50 -10.16 -2.36
CA THR A 19 13.97 -9.22 -3.38
C THR A 19 13.86 -7.78 -2.85
N ASP A 20 14.48 -6.83 -3.56
CA ASP A 20 14.29 -5.38 -3.30
C ASP A 20 13.00 -4.84 -3.95
N GLN A 21 12.09 -5.71 -4.36
CA GLN A 21 10.82 -5.34 -4.94
C GLN A 21 9.71 -5.34 -3.88
N TYR A 22 8.89 -4.30 -3.94
CA TYR A 22 7.78 -4.08 -3.04
C TYR A 22 6.54 -3.73 -3.86
N GLU A 23 5.39 -4.19 -3.38
CA GLU A 23 4.08 -3.84 -3.92
C GLU A 23 3.36 -2.98 -2.88
N GLU A 24 2.84 -1.82 -3.29
CA GLU A 24 2.08 -0.92 -2.43
C GLU A 24 0.61 -0.90 -2.85
N GLN A 25 -0.29 -1.23 -1.92
CA GLN A 25 -1.71 -1.32 -2.21
C GLN A 25 -2.53 -0.44 -1.26
N TRP A 26 -3.47 0.30 -1.83
CA TRP A 26 -4.47 1.03 -1.07
C TRP A 26 -5.68 0.14 -0.80
N ARG A 27 -6.15 0.16 0.45
CA ARG A 27 -7.37 -0.52 0.90
C ARG A 27 -8.26 0.43 1.68
N LEU A 28 -9.56 0.26 1.47
CA LEU A 28 -10.58 0.90 2.29
C LEU A 28 -10.82 0.03 3.53
N VAL A 29 -10.82 0.65 4.70
CA VAL A 29 -11.06 -0.02 5.98
C VAL A 29 -12.17 0.72 6.72
N TYR A 30 -13.15 -0.03 7.21
CA TYR A 30 -14.21 0.47 8.06
C TYR A 30 -13.95 0.02 9.49
N ALA A 31 -13.93 0.97 10.43
CA ALA A 31 -13.69 0.64 11.84
C ALA A 31 -14.28 1.68 12.78
N GLU A 32 -14.31 1.40 14.08
CA GLU A 32 -14.83 2.33 15.09
C GLU A 32 -13.80 3.37 15.53
N SER A 33 -12.51 3.01 15.47
CA SER A 33 -11.37 3.81 15.91
C SER A 33 -10.16 3.59 14.98
N ARG A 34 -9.13 4.43 15.14
CA ARG A 34 -7.86 4.28 14.40
C ARG A 34 -7.15 2.95 14.72
N ASP A 35 -7.18 2.51 15.97
CA ASP A 35 -6.52 1.26 16.39
C ASP A 35 -7.23 0.02 15.83
N THR A 36 -8.56 0.04 15.81
CA THR A 36 -9.36 -1.02 15.18
C THR A 36 -9.18 -1.00 13.66
N ALA A 37 -9.10 0.18 13.03
CA ALA A 37 -8.77 0.30 11.61
C ALA A 37 -7.38 -0.27 11.28
N LEU A 38 -6.37 0.00 12.10
CA LEU A 38 -5.04 -0.58 11.91
C LEU A 38 -5.07 -2.10 12.03
N THR A 39 -5.84 -2.63 12.97
CA THR A 39 -6.01 -4.08 13.17
C THR A 39 -6.67 -4.72 11.95
N GLU A 40 -7.77 -4.15 11.45
CA GLU A 40 -8.45 -4.64 10.26
C GLU A 40 -7.60 -4.49 8.99
N ALA A 41 -6.81 -3.41 8.86
CA ALA A 41 -5.86 -3.24 7.77
C ALA A 41 -4.79 -4.34 7.75
N ARG A 42 -4.24 -4.69 8.94
CA ARG A 42 -3.27 -5.79 9.05
C ARG A 42 -3.90 -7.13 8.69
N LYS A 43 -5.12 -7.39 9.16
CA LYS A 43 -5.86 -8.61 8.85
C LYS A 43 -6.15 -8.74 7.36
N ALA A 44 -6.59 -7.65 6.72
CA ALA A 44 -6.78 -7.60 5.27
C ALA A 44 -5.47 -7.88 4.53
N GLY A 45 -4.38 -7.22 4.93
CA GLY A 45 -3.07 -7.42 4.33
C GLY A 45 -2.56 -8.87 4.44
N MET A 46 -2.71 -9.49 5.62
CA MET A 46 -2.33 -10.91 5.81
C MET A 46 -3.21 -11.85 4.97
N GLY A 47 -4.51 -11.55 4.82
CA GLY A 47 -5.42 -12.36 4.02
C GLY A 47 -5.20 -12.27 2.50
N GLU A 48 -4.49 -11.24 2.05
CA GLU A 48 -4.15 -10.99 0.64
C GLU A 48 -2.73 -11.41 0.26
N GLU A 49 -1.96 -11.96 1.21
CA GLU A 49 -0.73 -12.67 0.85
C GLU A 49 -1.01 -13.74 -0.21
N ALA A 50 -0.13 -13.80 -1.21
CA ALA A 50 -0.34 -14.66 -2.36
C ALA A 50 0.94 -15.37 -2.76
N THR A 51 0.79 -16.59 -3.28
CA THR A 51 1.87 -17.33 -3.94
C THR A 51 1.39 -17.76 -5.30
N PHE A 52 2.14 -17.42 -6.33
CA PHE A 52 1.79 -17.73 -7.71
C PHE A 52 3.04 -17.99 -8.55
N ILE A 53 2.85 -18.60 -9.71
CA ILE A 53 3.92 -18.83 -10.68
C ILE A 53 3.90 -17.70 -11.71
N ASP A 54 5.03 -17.04 -11.92
CA ASP A 54 5.16 -16.00 -12.94
C ASP A 54 5.24 -16.59 -14.36
N ARG A 55 5.28 -15.72 -15.37
CA ARG A 55 5.40 -16.12 -16.77
C ARG A 55 6.71 -16.86 -17.12
N HIS A 56 7.69 -16.84 -16.24
CA HIS A 56 8.99 -17.50 -16.39
C HIS A 56 9.08 -18.81 -15.60
N GLY A 57 7.98 -19.25 -14.96
CA GLY A 57 7.95 -20.49 -14.17
C GLY A 57 8.50 -20.33 -12.74
N ARG A 58 8.80 -19.11 -12.29
CA ARG A 58 9.33 -18.84 -10.96
C ARG A 58 8.20 -18.69 -9.95
N THR A 59 8.40 -19.22 -8.75
CA THR A 59 7.46 -19.01 -7.64
C THR A 59 7.65 -17.62 -7.06
N ILE A 60 6.62 -16.79 -7.14
CA ILE A 60 6.57 -15.47 -6.55
C ILE A 60 5.67 -15.51 -5.31
N CYS A 61 6.14 -14.97 -4.20
CA CYS A 61 5.36 -14.81 -2.97
C CYS A 61 5.23 -13.33 -2.63
N TRP A 62 4.02 -12.90 -2.30
CA TRP A 62 3.75 -11.61 -1.69
C TRP A 62 3.55 -11.81 -0.20
N ARG A 63 4.44 -11.20 0.59
CA ARG A 63 4.40 -11.27 2.05
C ARG A 63 4.08 -9.90 2.62
N MET A 64 3.06 -9.83 3.46
CA MET A 64 2.64 -8.58 4.10
C MET A 64 3.77 -8.11 5.01
N LEU A 65 4.31 -6.93 4.71
CA LEU A 65 5.39 -6.34 5.46
C LEU A 65 4.84 -5.42 6.55
N ALA A 66 4.01 -4.46 6.16
CA ALA A 66 3.50 -3.43 7.05
C ALA A 66 2.28 -2.70 6.48
N VAL A 67 1.57 -2.00 7.37
CA VAL A 67 0.71 -0.87 7.01
C VAL A 67 1.57 0.39 7.10
N LYS A 68 1.90 1.01 5.97
CA LYS A 68 2.76 2.20 5.88
C LYS A 68 2.04 3.47 6.29
N ASP A 69 0.78 3.60 5.87
CA ASP A 69 -0.04 4.77 6.16
C ASP A 69 -1.48 4.37 6.46
N LEU A 70 -2.15 5.18 7.28
CA LEU A 70 -3.55 5.02 7.64
C LEU A 70 -4.16 6.41 7.85
N GLN A 71 -5.07 6.81 6.96
CA GLN A 71 -5.69 8.13 6.98
C GLN A 71 -7.20 8.02 7.07
N PRO A 72 -7.86 8.76 7.98
CA PRO A 72 -9.31 8.85 7.97
C PRO A 72 -9.77 9.57 6.70
N ILE A 73 -10.85 9.08 6.12
CA ILE A 73 -11.49 9.71 4.95
C ILE A 73 -12.99 9.82 5.17
N GLU A 74 -13.60 10.84 4.57
CA GLU A 74 -15.05 11.00 4.55
C GLU A 74 -15.60 10.45 3.23
N LEU A 75 -16.24 9.28 3.27
CA LEU A 75 -16.95 8.72 2.13
C LEU A 75 -18.42 9.15 2.15
N LYS A 76 -18.91 9.63 1.00
CA LYS A 76 -20.30 10.04 0.77
C LYS A 76 -20.90 9.23 -0.37
N ASN A 77 -22.21 9.03 -0.35
CA ASN A 77 -22.92 8.36 -1.44
C ASN A 77 -22.64 9.07 -2.78
N GLY A 78 -22.21 8.31 -3.78
CA GLY A 78 -21.81 8.85 -5.09
C GLY A 78 -20.38 9.41 -5.15
N GLY A 79 -19.59 9.33 -4.08
CA GLY A 79 -18.18 9.74 -4.08
C GLY A 79 -17.28 8.74 -4.82
N LEU A 80 -16.26 9.26 -5.50
CA LEU A 80 -15.20 8.48 -6.16
C LEU A 80 -13.90 8.60 -5.37
N LEU A 81 -13.30 7.45 -5.02
CA LEU A 81 -11.96 7.37 -4.48
C LEU A 81 -11.02 6.79 -5.53
N PHE A 82 -9.92 7.47 -5.82
CA PHE A 82 -8.87 6.99 -6.71
C PHE A 82 -7.50 7.40 -6.16
N SER A 83 -6.46 6.69 -6.58
CA SER A 83 -5.07 7.02 -6.28
C SER A 83 -4.41 7.54 -7.56
N MET A 84 -3.57 8.57 -7.44
CA MET A 84 -2.83 9.14 -8.55
C MET A 84 -1.38 9.35 -8.13
N VAL A 85 -0.46 8.70 -8.85
CA VAL A 85 0.97 8.94 -8.71
C VAL A 85 1.30 10.21 -9.50
N HIS A 86 1.94 11.17 -8.84
CA HIS A 86 2.45 12.38 -9.47
C HIS A 86 3.97 12.28 -9.57
N GLU A 87 4.52 12.54 -10.75
CA GLU A 87 5.96 12.73 -10.90
C GLU A 87 6.33 14.10 -10.32
N PRO A 88 7.35 14.19 -9.44
CA PRO A 88 7.78 15.46 -8.90
C PRO A 88 8.42 16.32 -10.01
N GLU A 89 8.02 17.58 -10.11
CA GLU A 89 8.71 18.53 -10.97
C GLU A 89 10.11 18.83 -10.43
N MET A 90 11.12 18.79 -11.30
CA MET A 90 12.47 19.25 -10.97
C MET A 90 12.42 20.77 -10.75
N VAL A 91 12.55 21.21 -9.50
CA VAL A 91 12.87 22.60 -9.21
C VAL A 91 14.34 22.80 -9.57
N ALA A 92 14.62 23.66 -10.55
CA ALA A 92 15.98 24.03 -10.90
C ALA A 92 16.76 24.42 -9.64
N ALA A 93 17.97 23.88 -9.47
CA ALA A 93 18.80 24.16 -8.30
C ALA A 93 18.89 25.68 -8.08
N PRO A 94 18.73 26.18 -6.85
CA PRO A 94 18.90 27.60 -6.59
C PRO A 94 20.33 27.98 -6.97
N LEU A 95 20.45 28.84 -7.98
CA LEU A 95 21.70 29.54 -8.30
C LEU A 95 21.95 30.52 -7.17
N TRP A 96 22.45 30.05 -6.03
CA TRP A 96 23.07 30.96 -5.07
C TRP A 96 24.29 31.55 -5.79
N THR A 97 24.12 32.78 -6.28
CA THR A 97 25.14 33.60 -6.90
C THR A 97 26.34 33.72 -5.96
N ALA A 98 27.51 33.40 -6.51
CA ALA A 98 28.82 33.54 -5.86
C ALA A 98 29.15 34.99 -5.49
#